data_AF-A0A1S3NUT1-F1
#
_entry.id   AF-A0A1S3NUT1-F1
#
_cell.length_a   1.000
_cell.length_b   1.000
_cell.length_c   1.000
_cell.angle_alpha   90.00
_cell.angle_beta   90.00
_cell.angle_gamma   90.00
#
_symmetry.space_group_name_H-M   'P 1'
#
loop_
_entity.id
_entity.type
_entity.pdbx_description
1 polymer ?
#
loop_
_entity_poly.entity_id
_entity_poly.type
_entity_poly.pdbx_seq_one_letter_code
_entity_poly.pdbx_strand_id
1 'polypeptide(L)'
;LFQVICQKAPKDSAQYETCKKALQSVSKVVRKCNEGARTMERTEMMYTINSQLDFKIKPFPLVSSSRWMVKRGELTAFVEENGIFSKKTSRQQVYFFLFNDVLILTRKKSEDSYAVIDYALRGQIWVGPCQAEDVNLSPVRSTSGMLTSRQPGASHLFRLRFRSNHSGDKVPMVLGVELMNERARWISALGQSSNDEKNQDRTNAMQVEVTRTYTAKQPDELSLQVADVVLVSQTVEDGWYEGERLRDGERGWFLSECAEPIMCQATIERNMQRMDRLQGLETNV
;
A
#
# COMPACT_ATOMS: atom_id res chain seq x y z
N LEU A 1 -4.24 -27.10 -16.23
CA LEU A 1 -4.74 -28.18 -17.11
C LEU A 1 -6.03 -27.79 -17.84
N PHE A 2 -7.15 -27.50 -17.15
CA PHE A 2 -8.42 -27.12 -17.80
C PHE A 2 -8.35 -25.88 -18.72
N GLN A 3 -7.61 -24.84 -18.34
CA GLN A 3 -7.34 -23.68 -19.21
C GLN A 3 -6.65 -24.08 -20.53
N VAL A 4 -5.67 -24.99 -20.47
CA VAL A 4 -4.92 -25.47 -21.65
C VAL A 4 -5.82 -26.30 -22.56
N ILE A 5 -6.72 -27.10 -21.98
CA ILE A 5 -7.70 -27.90 -22.73
C ILE A 5 -8.72 -26.98 -23.42
N CYS A 6 -9.24 -25.96 -22.73
CA CYS A 6 -10.14 -24.96 -23.33
C CYS A 6 -9.46 -24.17 -24.48
N GLN A 7 -8.15 -23.91 -24.38
CA GLN A 7 -7.42 -23.19 -25.43
C GLN A 7 -7.19 -24.02 -26.71
N LYS A 8 -7.16 -25.36 -26.59
CA LYS A 8 -6.90 -26.27 -27.72
C LYS A 8 -8.16 -26.92 -28.30
N ALA A 9 -9.29 -26.87 -27.60
CA ALA A 9 -10.54 -27.48 -28.06
C ALA A 9 -11.26 -26.58 -29.10
N PRO A 10 -11.88 -27.16 -30.15
CA PRO A 10 -12.73 -26.42 -31.08
C PRO A 10 -13.88 -25.74 -30.34
N LYS A 11 -14.08 -24.43 -30.59
CA LYS A 11 -15.00 -23.57 -29.84
C LYS A 11 -16.47 -24.02 -29.89
N ASP A 12 -16.85 -24.76 -30.93
CA ASP A 12 -18.24 -25.23 -31.14
C ASP A 12 -18.46 -26.68 -30.70
N SER A 13 -17.47 -27.31 -30.05
CA SER A 13 -17.59 -28.69 -29.59
C SER A 13 -18.35 -28.78 -28.25
N ALA A 14 -19.16 -29.83 -28.09
CA ALA A 14 -19.81 -30.12 -26.81
C ALA A 14 -18.78 -30.33 -25.68
N GLN A 15 -17.58 -30.82 -26.02
CA GLN A 15 -16.46 -30.95 -25.09
C GLN A 15 -15.94 -29.56 -24.63
N TYR A 16 -15.88 -28.56 -25.52
CA TYR A 16 -15.48 -27.20 -25.15
C TYR A 16 -16.45 -26.58 -24.14
N GLU A 17 -17.77 -26.66 -24.39
CA GLU A 17 -18.78 -26.12 -23.47
C GLU A 17 -18.80 -26.83 -22.11
N THR A 18 -18.62 -28.15 -22.11
CA THR A 18 -18.50 -28.93 -20.87
C THR A 18 -17.23 -28.56 -20.10
N CYS A 19 -16.10 -28.42 -20.79
CA CYS A 19 -14.81 -28.02 -20.21
C CYS A 19 -14.87 -26.59 -19.65
N LYS A 20 -15.56 -25.67 -20.34
CA LYS A 20 -15.78 -24.29 -19.91
C LYS A 20 -16.59 -24.24 -18.60
N LYS A 21 -17.69 -24.99 -18.51
CA LYS A 21 -18.50 -25.09 -17.28
C LYS A 21 -17.73 -25.71 -16.11
N ALA A 22 -16.94 -26.75 -16.39
CA ALA A 22 -16.07 -27.37 -15.40
C ALA A 22 -14.99 -26.39 -14.91
N LEU A 23 -14.34 -25.67 -15.82
CA LEU A 23 -13.37 -24.64 -15.50
C LEU A 23 -13.97 -23.53 -14.63
N GLN A 24 -15.16 -23.03 -14.97
CA GLN A 24 -15.87 -22.02 -14.16
C GLN A 24 -16.15 -22.52 -12.74
N SER A 25 -16.62 -23.77 -12.60
CA SER A 25 -16.93 -24.36 -11.29
C SER A 25 -15.68 -24.55 -10.45
N VAL A 26 -14.60 -25.07 -11.04
CA VAL A 26 -13.30 -25.23 -10.36
C VAL A 26 -12.74 -23.87 -9.95
N SER A 27 -12.74 -22.88 -10.86
CA SER A 27 -12.29 -21.52 -10.54
C SER A 27 -13.07 -20.91 -9.38
N LYS A 28 -14.39 -21.12 -9.31
CA LYS A 28 -15.22 -20.64 -8.20
C LYS A 28 -14.83 -21.26 -6.86
N VAL A 29 -14.54 -22.56 -6.83
CA VAL A 29 -14.11 -23.26 -5.61
C VAL A 29 -12.72 -22.78 -5.19
N VAL A 30 -11.76 -22.76 -6.11
CA VAL A 30 -10.40 -22.26 -5.85
C VAL A 30 -10.45 -20.83 -5.30
N ARG A 31 -11.29 -19.96 -5.88
CA ARG A 31 -11.48 -18.59 -5.40
C ARG A 31 -11.97 -18.55 -3.95
N LYS A 32 -13.02 -19.33 -3.62
CA LYS A 32 -13.55 -19.40 -2.25
C LYS A 32 -12.51 -19.92 -1.26
N CYS A 33 -11.73 -20.93 -1.62
CA CYS A 33 -10.66 -21.45 -0.76
C CYS A 33 -9.57 -20.41 -0.54
N ASN A 34 -9.13 -19.72 -1.60
CA ASN A 34 -8.11 -18.66 -1.51
C ASN A 34 -8.61 -17.48 -0.66
N GLU A 35 -9.88 -17.09 -0.82
CA GLU A 35 -10.51 -16.04 -0.01
C GLU A 35 -10.61 -16.45 1.46
N GLY A 36 -10.99 -17.70 1.74
CA GLY A 36 -11.03 -18.25 3.08
C GLY A 36 -9.66 -18.30 3.76
N ALA A 37 -8.64 -18.80 3.06
CA ALA A 37 -7.26 -18.85 3.55
C ALA A 37 -6.73 -17.44 3.86
N ARG A 38 -6.93 -16.49 2.93
CA ARG A 38 -6.54 -15.08 3.10
C ARG A 38 -7.26 -14.43 4.29
N THR A 39 -8.54 -14.72 4.48
CA THR A 39 -9.32 -14.21 5.61
C THR A 39 -8.80 -14.76 6.94
N MET A 40 -8.42 -16.04 6.96
CA MET A 40 -7.84 -16.69 8.15
C MET A 40 -6.49 -16.04 8.52
N GLU A 41 -5.57 -15.91 7.57
CA GLU A 41 -4.27 -15.26 7.79
C GLU A 41 -4.41 -13.81 8.27
N ARG A 42 -5.33 -13.05 7.66
CA ARG A 42 -5.64 -11.67 8.09
C ARG A 42 -6.15 -11.62 9.52
N THR A 43 -7.07 -12.52 9.88
CA THR A 43 -7.67 -12.57 11.21
C THR A 43 -6.62 -12.94 12.27
N GLU A 44 -5.76 -13.92 11.99
CA GLU A 44 -4.63 -14.27 12.86
C GLU A 44 -3.68 -13.08 13.07
N MET A 45 -3.35 -12.36 11.99
CA MET A 45 -2.56 -11.14 12.08
C MET A 45 -3.24 -10.10 12.97
N MET A 46 -4.56 -9.91 12.88
CA MET A 46 -5.29 -8.96 13.74
C MET A 46 -5.20 -9.35 15.22
N TYR A 47 -5.28 -10.65 15.55
CA TYR A 47 -5.09 -11.12 16.93
C TYR A 47 -3.69 -10.81 17.45
N THR A 48 -2.67 -11.09 16.65
CA THR A 48 -1.27 -10.81 16.99
C THR A 48 -1.05 -9.32 17.22
N ILE A 49 -1.56 -8.44 16.36
CA ILE A 49 -1.39 -7.00 16.55
C ILE A 49 -2.19 -6.51 17.76
N ASN A 50 -3.41 -7.00 17.95
CA ASN A 50 -4.25 -6.60 19.08
C ASN A 50 -3.58 -6.89 20.43
N SER A 51 -2.83 -7.98 20.57
CA SER A 51 -2.07 -8.26 21.80
C SER A 51 -0.85 -7.36 21.99
N GLN A 52 -0.35 -6.73 20.93
CA GLN A 52 0.78 -5.79 20.97
C GLN A 52 0.35 -4.33 21.26
N LEU A 53 -0.94 -4.01 21.12
CA LEU A 53 -1.49 -2.66 21.31
C LEU A 53 -2.04 -2.46 22.74
N ASP A 54 -1.49 -1.47 23.44
CA ASP A 54 -1.99 -1.00 24.75
C ASP A 54 -2.85 0.26 24.58
N PHE A 55 -4.16 0.10 24.73
CA PHE A 55 -5.13 1.20 24.65
C PHE A 55 -5.33 1.85 26.02
N LYS A 56 -4.67 3.00 26.23
CA LYS A 56 -4.94 3.91 27.36
C LYS A 56 -6.10 4.88 27.08
N ILE A 57 -6.54 4.93 25.83
CA ILE A 57 -7.72 5.64 25.35
C ILE A 57 -8.86 4.66 25.11
N LYS A 58 -10.00 5.12 24.59
CA LYS A 58 -11.15 4.27 24.25
C LYS A 58 -10.71 3.06 23.39
N PRO A 59 -10.87 1.81 23.86
CA PRO A 59 -10.45 0.63 23.12
C PRO A 59 -11.11 0.55 21.75
N PHE A 60 -10.34 0.11 20.75
CA PHE A 60 -10.84 -0.12 19.40
C PHE A 60 -10.94 -1.62 19.14
N PRO A 61 -12.09 -2.15 18.67
CA PRO A 61 -12.27 -3.57 18.41
C PRO A 61 -11.49 -3.98 17.16
N LEU A 62 -10.20 -4.31 17.32
CA LEU A 62 -9.28 -4.52 16.20
C LEU A 62 -9.52 -5.84 15.45
N VAL A 63 -9.96 -6.89 16.13
CA VAL A 63 -10.21 -8.20 15.50
C VAL A 63 -11.49 -8.16 14.69
N SER A 64 -11.38 -8.32 13.37
CA SER A 64 -12.49 -8.41 12.42
C SER A 64 -12.08 -9.22 11.21
N SER A 65 -13.02 -10.03 10.67
CA SER A 65 -12.81 -10.82 9.45
C SER A 65 -12.67 -9.95 8.19
N SER A 66 -13.14 -8.70 8.24
CA SER A 66 -13.09 -7.75 7.12
C SER A 66 -11.94 -6.74 7.25
N ARG A 67 -11.04 -6.91 8.22
CA ARG A 67 -9.91 -6.01 8.46
C ARG A 67 -8.60 -6.63 8.01
N TRP A 68 -7.78 -5.84 7.34
CA TRP A 68 -6.43 -6.23 6.97
C TRP A 68 -5.45 -5.07 7.11
N MET A 69 -4.20 -5.40 7.38
CA MET A 69 -3.10 -4.44 7.40
C MET A 69 -2.84 -3.95 5.98
N VAL A 70 -2.79 -2.64 5.81
CA VAL A 70 -2.40 -1.97 4.55
C VAL A 70 -0.94 -1.56 4.62
N LYS A 71 -0.50 -0.93 5.72
CA LYS A 71 0.90 -0.56 5.94
C LYS A 71 1.18 -0.37 7.42
N ARG A 72 2.41 -0.60 7.84
CA ARG A 72 2.89 -0.24 9.19
C ARG A 72 4.33 0.23 9.14
N GLY A 73 4.73 1.07 10.09
CA GLY A 73 6.11 1.55 10.16
C GLY A 73 6.30 2.72 11.10
N GLU A 74 7.57 3.06 11.30
CA GLU A 74 8.00 4.20 12.11
C GLU A 74 8.08 5.46 11.24
N LEU A 75 7.63 6.59 11.81
CA LEU A 75 7.71 7.92 11.22
C LEU A 75 8.14 8.91 12.29
N THR A 76 8.72 10.02 11.86
CA THR A 76 8.99 11.16 12.72
C THR A 76 7.84 12.17 12.63
N ALA A 77 7.14 12.39 13.75
CA ALA A 77 6.15 13.46 13.87
C ALA A 77 6.82 14.76 14.34
N PHE A 78 6.47 15.86 13.68
CA PHE A 78 6.91 17.21 14.02
C PHE A 78 5.75 17.94 14.70
N VAL A 79 5.94 18.29 15.98
CA VAL A 79 4.95 18.94 16.82
C VAL A 79 5.42 20.36 17.11
N GLU A 80 4.60 21.36 16.81
CA GLU A 80 4.86 22.74 17.21
C GLU A 80 4.52 22.91 18.70
N GLU A 81 5.52 23.27 19.51
CA GLU A 81 5.33 23.70 20.89
C GLU A 81 5.20 25.23 20.89
N ASN A 82 4.01 25.73 21.23
CA ASN A 82 3.75 27.15 21.39
C ASN A 82 4.30 27.62 22.74
N GLY A 83 5.59 28.00 22.78
CA GLY A 83 6.20 28.69 23.91
C GLY A 83 5.93 30.21 23.86
N ILE A 84 5.90 30.85 25.03
CA ILE A 84 5.57 32.29 25.19
C ILE A 84 6.59 33.22 24.47
N PHE A 85 7.78 32.74 24.11
CA PHE A 85 8.84 33.55 23.47
C PHE A 85 9.54 32.90 22.27
N SER A 86 9.12 31.70 21.82
CA SER A 86 9.69 31.03 20.65
C SER A 86 8.81 29.87 20.18
N LYS A 87 8.62 29.73 18.86
CA LYS A 87 8.06 28.53 18.24
C LYS A 87 9.14 27.45 18.22
N LYS A 88 9.06 26.47 19.13
CA LYS A 88 9.99 25.34 19.17
C LYS A 88 9.32 24.13 18.54
N THR A 89 9.94 23.54 17.53
CA THR A 89 9.45 22.29 16.94
C THR A 89 10.09 21.11 17.63
N SER A 90 9.27 20.22 18.19
CA SER A 90 9.67 18.97 18.82
C SER A 90 9.52 17.81 17.83
N ARG A 91 10.47 16.86 17.87
CA ARG A 91 10.43 15.64 17.04
C ARG A 91 10.09 14.44 17.92
N GLN A 92 9.11 13.67 17.50
CA GLN A 92 8.68 12.47 18.21
C GLN A 92 8.66 11.28 17.26
N GLN A 93 9.33 10.19 17.63
CA GLN A 93 9.17 8.92 16.91
C GLN A 93 7.81 8.31 17.24
N VAL A 94 7.07 7.98 16.19
CA VAL A 94 5.73 7.42 16.26
C VAL A 94 5.66 6.22 15.33
N TYR A 95 4.79 5.26 15.65
CA TYR A 95 4.60 4.06 14.86
C TYR A 95 3.15 3.92 14.44
N PHE A 96 2.93 3.71 13.15
CA PHE A 96 1.61 3.71 12.54
C PHE A 96 1.20 2.29 12.20
N PHE A 97 -0.05 1.93 12.49
CA PHE A 97 -0.71 0.75 11.97
C PHE A 97 -1.89 1.20 11.12
N LEU A 98 -1.74 1.08 9.80
CA LEU A 98 -2.78 1.43 8.85
C LEU A 98 -3.51 0.18 8.40
N PHE A 99 -4.80 0.14 8.67
CA PHE A 99 -5.72 -0.87 8.18
C PHE A 99 -6.58 -0.29 7.06
N ASN A 100 -7.37 -1.13 6.42
CA ASN A 100 -8.30 -0.74 5.37
C ASN A 100 -9.37 0.25 5.84
N ASP A 101 -9.74 0.24 7.12
CA ASP A 101 -10.84 1.03 7.68
C ASP A 101 -10.45 1.96 8.85
N VAL A 102 -9.23 1.84 9.39
CA VAL A 102 -8.74 2.65 10.52
C VAL A 102 -7.23 2.88 10.43
N LEU A 103 -6.77 4.03 10.90
CA LEU A 103 -5.36 4.28 11.17
C LEU A 103 -5.15 4.46 12.67
N ILE A 104 -4.19 3.73 13.23
CA ILE A 104 -3.83 3.78 14.65
C ILE A 104 -2.42 4.38 14.79
N LEU A 105 -2.33 5.44 15.58
CA LEU A 105 -1.10 6.13 15.94
C LEU A 105 -0.61 5.62 17.29
N THR A 106 0.65 5.22 17.37
CA THR A 106 1.23 4.65 18.58
C THR A 106 2.61 5.21 18.91
N ARG A 107 3.04 5.02 20.17
CA ARG A 107 4.42 5.14 20.61
C ARG A 107 4.97 3.74 20.90
N LYS A 108 6.10 3.39 20.29
CA LYS A 108 6.78 2.12 20.57
C LYS A 108 7.32 2.12 22.01
N LYS A 109 7.02 1.07 22.78
CA LYS A 109 7.54 0.83 24.14
C LYS A 109 8.68 -0.21 24.14
N SER A 110 8.50 -1.26 23.35
CA SER A 110 9.48 -2.33 23.10
C SER A 110 9.31 -2.84 21.67
N GLU A 111 10.03 -3.89 21.26
CA GLU A 111 9.91 -4.44 19.91
C GLU A 111 8.47 -4.85 19.54
N ASP A 112 7.75 -5.44 20.48
CA ASP A 112 6.38 -5.97 20.29
C ASP A 112 5.34 -5.32 21.21
N SER A 113 5.59 -4.09 21.68
CA SER A 113 4.61 -3.37 22.52
C SER A 113 4.50 -1.91 22.12
N TYR A 114 3.26 -1.48 21.89
CA TYR A 114 2.94 -0.15 21.38
C TYR A 114 1.86 0.49 22.25
N ALA A 115 2.13 1.69 22.77
CA ALA A 115 1.13 2.51 23.46
C ALA A 115 0.29 3.25 22.41
N VAL A 116 -1.01 3.01 22.36
CA VAL A 116 -1.90 3.74 21.45
C VAL A 116 -2.05 5.18 21.96
N ILE A 117 -1.74 6.13 21.08
CA ILE A 117 -1.86 7.57 21.34
C ILE A 117 -3.20 8.08 20.82
N ASP A 118 -3.55 7.71 19.59
CA ASP A 118 -4.75 8.19 18.90
C ASP A 118 -5.14 7.22 17.77
N TYR A 119 -6.35 7.33 17.24
CA TYR A 119 -6.77 6.66 16.01
C TYR A 119 -7.88 7.45 15.31
N ALA A 120 -8.01 7.23 14.00
CA ALA A 120 -9.10 7.76 13.20
C ALA A 120 -9.57 6.71 12.19
N LEU A 121 -10.89 6.67 11.95
CA LEU A 121 -11.44 5.87 10.87
C LEU A 121 -10.93 6.40 9.52
N ARG A 122 -10.82 5.51 8.53
CA ARG A 122 -10.18 5.82 7.25
C ARG A 122 -10.82 6.99 6.51
N GLY A 123 -12.15 7.08 6.53
CA GLY A 123 -12.90 8.22 5.96
C GLY A 123 -12.73 9.55 6.70
N GLN A 124 -12.13 9.53 7.90
CA GLN A 124 -11.84 10.71 8.72
C GLN A 124 -10.38 11.16 8.60
N ILE A 125 -9.62 10.59 7.68
CA ILE A 125 -8.22 10.93 7.44
C ILE A 125 -8.13 11.79 6.19
N TRP A 126 -7.26 12.78 6.23
CA TRP A 126 -6.86 13.56 5.07
C TRP A 126 -5.34 13.62 4.97
N VAL A 127 -4.83 13.44 3.76
CA VAL A 127 -3.41 13.53 3.44
C VAL A 127 -3.24 14.66 2.44
N GLY A 128 -2.14 15.41 2.58
CA GLY A 128 -1.80 16.43 1.61
C GLY A 128 -0.32 16.73 1.54
N PRO A 129 0.09 17.51 0.54
CA PRO A 129 1.45 17.98 0.43
C PRO A 129 1.83 18.86 1.63
N CYS A 130 3.11 18.85 1.98
CA CYS A 130 3.67 19.86 2.86
C CYS A 130 3.66 21.22 2.16
N GLN A 131 3.36 22.26 2.92
CA GLN A 131 3.48 23.65 2.47
C GLN A 131 4.91 24.12 2.67
N ALA A 132 5.28 25.26 2.06
CA ALA A 132 6.64 25.80 2.14
C ALA A 132 7.09 26.05 3.59
N GLU A 133 6.16 26.34 4.50
CA GLU A 133 6.45 26.62 5.91
C GLU A 133 6.84 25.35 6.69
N ASP A 134 6.36 24.17 6.25
CA ASP A 134 6.70 22.89 6.88
C ASP A 134 8.14 22.47 6.61
N VAL A 135 8.71 22.95 5.50
CA VAL A 135 10.09 22.64 5.12
C VAL A 135 11.08 23.21 6.15
N ASN A 136 10.70 24.30 6.83
CA ASN A 136 11.49 24.88 7.93
C ASN A 136 11.48 24.01 9.21
N LEU A 137 10.59 23.02 9.31
CA LEU A 137 10.56 22.05 10.40
C LEU A 137 11.61 20.94 10.18
N SER A 138 12.01 20.72 8.92
CA SER A 138 13.13 19.86 8.52
C SER A 138 14.44 20.64 8.65
N PRO A 139 15.49 20.10 9.30
CA PRO A 139 16.73 20.84 9.50
C PRO A 139 17.56 20.78 8.22
N VAL A 140 17.38 21.70 7.27
CA VAL A 140 18.35 21.86 6.19
C VAL A 140 18.88 23.30 6.16
N ARG A 141 20.09 23.42 6.75
CA ARG A 141 21.12 24.46 6.62
C ARG A 141 20.85 25.84 7.24
N SER A 142 21.41 26.05 8.43
CA SER A 142 22.15 27.29 8.72
C SER A 142 23.63 27.05 8.43
N THR A 143 24.23 28.00 7.73
CA THR A 143 25.61 28.06 7.25
C THR A 143 26.68 27.92 8.35
N SER A 144 27.79 27.26 7.99
CA SER A 144 29.13 27.32 8.61
C SER A 144 29.34 26.62 9.96
N GLY A 145 30.31 25.69 10.01
CA GLY A 145 31.02 25.34 11.24
C GLY A 145 31.05 23.85 11.61
N MET A 146 32.08 23.15 11.13
CA MET A 146 32.96 22.28 11.93
C MET A 146 32.39 21.04 12.66
N LEU A 147 32.83 19.87 12.16
CA LEU A 147 33.21 18.65 12.89
C LEU A 147 32.18 18.02 13.84
N THR A 148 31.36 17.10 13.32
CA THR A 148 31.23 15.71 13.80
C THR A 148 30.22 14.97 12.91
N SER A 149 30.59 13.75 12.54
CA SER A 149 29.78 12.84 11.74
C SER A 149 28.48 12.48 12.45
N ARG A 150 27.35 12.94 11.88
CA ARG A 150 26.03 12.29 11.76
C ARG A 150 25.07 13.30 11.14
N GLN A 151 25.09 13.39 9.81
CA GLN A 151 24.09 14.15 9.06
C GLN A 151 22.70 13.56 9.39
N PRO A 152 21.73 14.32 9.91
CA PRO A 152 20.34 13.90 9.86
C PRO A 152 19.95 13.87 8.37
N GLY A 153 19.59 12.69 7.86
CA GLY A 153 19.17 12.53 6.46
C GLY A 153 18.04 13.50 6.10
N ALA A 154 17.98 13.89 4.83
CA ALA A 154 16.88 14.71 4.33
C ALA A 154 15.54 14.03 4.67
N SER A 155 14.70 14.69 5.47
CA SER A 155 13.38 14.15 5.81
C SER A 155 12.40 14.44 4.68
N HIS A 156 11.79 13.40 4.14
CA HIS A 156 10.74 13.50 3.14
C HIS A 156 9.40 13.70 3.86
N LEU A 157 8.90 14.94 3.86
CA LEU A 157 7.75 15.35 4.67
C LEU A 157 6.41 15.20 3.94
N PHE A 158 5.35 14.90 4.70
CA PHE A 158 3.96 14.99 4.25
C PHE A 158 3.03 15.38 5.41
N ARG A 159 1.85 15.93 5.09
CA ARG A 159 0.83 16.28 6.10
C ARG A 159 -0.23 15.20 6.21
N LEU A 160 -0.60 14.93 7.44
CA LEU A 160 -1.75 14.10 7.79
C LEU A 160 -2.67 14.92 8.70
N ARG A 161 -3.98 14.76 8.54
CA ARG A 161 -4.96 15.36 9.44
C ARG A 161 -6.04 14.34 9.77
N PHE A 162 -6.28 14.13 11.06
CA PHE A 162 -7.54 13.56 11.51
C PHE A 162 -8.60 14.65 11.46
N ARG A 163 -9.60 14.46 10.62
CA ARG A 163 -10.81 15.32 10.57
C ARG A 163 -11.69 15.08 11.80
N SER A 164 -11.66 13.85 12.30
CA SER A 164 -12.27 13.42 13.55
C SER A 164 -11.47 12.22 14.04
N ASN A 165 -10.77 12.36 15.15
CA ASN A 165 -10.10 11.26 15.82
C ASN A 165 -11.09 10.48 16.72
N HIS A 166 -10.57 9.59 17.57
CA HIS A 166 -11.39 8.79 18.50
C HIS A 166 -12.23 9.59 19.50
N SER A 167 -11.82 10.83 19.80
CA SER A 167 -12.50 11.78 20.69
C SER A 167 -13.35 12.81 19.95
N GLY A 168 -13.34 12.79 18.61
CA GLY A 168 -14.04 13.78 17.78
C GLY A 168 -13.20 15.01 17.43
N ASP A 169 -11.92 15.03 17.82
CA ASP A 169 -11.03 16.18 17.64
C ASP A 169 -10.41 16.23 16.24
N LYS A 170 -10.06 17.45 15.82
CA LYS A 170 -9.27 17.70 14.62
C LYS A 170 -7.79 17.75 14.98
N VAL A 171 -7.02 16.80 14.48
CA VAL A 171 -5.58 16.67 14.83
C VAL A 171 -4.73 16.79 13.56
N PRO A 172 -4.08 17.94 13.31
CA PRO A 172 -3.10 18.07 12.25
C PRO A 172 -1.75 17.49 12.68
N MET A 173 -1.04 16.86 11.75
CA MET A 173 0.29 16.29 11.95
C MET A 173 1.17 16.57 10.73
N VAL A 174 2.44 16.91 10.98
CA VAL A 174 3.50 16.89 9.97
C VAL A 174 4.36 15.67 10.23
N LEU A 175 4.50 14.81 9.22
CA LEU A 175 5.20 13.53 9.32
C LEU A 175 6.39 13.54 8.37
N GLY A 176 7.49 12.89 8.77
CA GLY A 176 8.69 12.72 7.97
C GLY A 176 9.20 11.29 8.00
N VAL A 177 9.82 10.90 6.89
CA VAL A 177 10.50 9.62 6.68
C VAL A 177 11.85 9.85 6.01
N GLU A 178 12.76 8.89 6.14
CA GLU A 178 14.15 9.01 5.65
C GLU A 178 14.31 8.78 4.15
N LEU A 179 13.41 8.00 3.55
CA LEU A 179 13.50 7.59 2.14
C LEU A 179 12.30 8.11 1.34
N MET A 180 12.55 8.45 0.08
CA MET A 180 11.51 8.96 -0.81
C MET A 180 10.46 7.90 -1.18
N ASN A 181 10.86 6.63 -1.35
CA ASN A 181 9.92 5.53 -1.55
C ASN A 181 8.97 5.40 -0.36
N GLU A 182 9.47 5.50 0.88
CA GLU A 182 8.60 5.39 2.06
C GLU A 182 7.59 6.53 2.09
N ARG A 183 7.97 7.75 1.69
CA ARG A 183 7.01 8.85 1.58
C ARG A 183 5.95 8.55 0.53
N ALA A 184 6.35 8.12 -0.66
CA ALA A 184 5.44 7.78 -1.75
C ALA A 184 4.47 6.65 -1.33
N ARG A 185 5.00 5.59 -0.72
CA ARG A 185 4.24 4.45 -0.19
C ARG A 185 3.27 4.86 0.90
N TRP A 186 3.67 5.71 1.85
CA TRP A 186 2.75 6.24 2.87
C TRP A 186 1.66 7.11 2.25
N ILE A 187 1.99 7.99 1.30
CA ILE A 187 1.00 8.84 0.63
C ILE A 187 -0.01 7.99 -0.16
N SER A 188 0.46 7.03 -0.97
CA SER A 188 -0.42 6.09 -1.69
C SER A 188 -1.26 5.26 -0.71
N ALA A 189 -0.63 4.68 0.31
CA ALA A 189 -1.30 3.83 1.27
C ALA A 189 -2.36 4.59 2.07
N LEU A 190 -2.15 5.87 2.42
CA LEU A 190 -3.07 6.69 3.21
C LEU A 190 -4.14 7.37 2.35
N GLY A 191 -3.76 7.90 1.19
CA GLY A 191 -4.65 8.51 0.22
C GLY A 191 -5.49 7.43 -0.46
N GLN A 192 -6.69 7.17 0.06
CA GLN A 192 -7.62 6.36 -0.72
C GLN A 192 -7.97 7.13 -1.99
N SER A 193 -7.53 6.56 -3.11
CA SER A 193 -8.14 6.61 -4.44
C SER A 193 -9.48 7.34 -4.44
N SER A 194 -9.52 8.57 -4.96
CA SER A 194 -10.67 8.94 -5.75
C SER A 194 -10.84 7.82 -6.78
N ASN A 195 -12.03 7.22 -6.86
CA ASN A 195 -12.36 6.28 -7.93
C ASN A 195 -12.12 6.90 -9.33
N ASP A 196 -11.85 8.20 -9.40
CA ASP A 196 -11.52 8.96 -10.59
C ASP A 196 -10.15 8.57 -11.22
N GLU A 197 -9.18 8.07 -10.45
CA GLU A 197 -7.90 7.60 -11.01
C GLU A 197 -7.96 6.17 -11.59
N LYS A 198 -9.06 5.44 -11.37
CA LYS A 198 -9.26 4.10 -11.99
C LYS A 198 -9.38 4.17 -13.52
N ASN A 199 -9.59 5.36 -14.07
CA ASN A 199 -9.70 5.63 -15.51
C ASN A 199 -8.49 6.40 -16.05
N GLN A 200 -7.33 6.37 -15.38
CA GLN A 200 -6.11 6.72 -16.09
C GLN A 200 -5.91 5.72 -17.22
N ASP A 201 -5.65 6.22 -18.42
CA ASP A 201 -5.63 5.47 -19.68
C ASP A 201 -4.67 4.27 -19.60
N ARG A 202 -5.20 3.11 -19.17
CA ARG A 202 -4.46 1.86 -18.99
C ARG A 202 -3.74 1.44 -20.28
N THR A 203 -4.22 1.94 -21.41
CA THR A 203 -3.66 1.76 -22.76
C THR A 203 -2.25 2.33 -22.89
N ASN A 204 -1.93 3.40 -22.14
CA ASN A 204 -0.66 4.12 -22.21
C ASN A 204 0.24 3.93 -20.97
N ALA A 205 -0.20 3.14 -19.99
CA ALA A 205 0.60 2.86 -18.81
C ALA A 205 1.77 1.91 -19.13
N MET A 206 2.93 2.17 -18.53
CA MET A 206 4.14 1.37 -18.72
C MET A 206 3.89 -0.07 -18.26
N GLN A 207 4.22 -1.05 -19.10
CA GLN A 207 4.20 -2.45 -18.73
C GLN A 207 5.62 -2.93 -18.46
N VAL A 208 5.79 -3.69 -17.38
CA VAL A 208 7.05 -4.35 -17.06
C VAL A 208 6.84 -5.86 -16.95
N GLU A 209 7.80 -6.63 -17.43
CA GLU A 209 7.85 -8.09 -17.26
C GLU A 209 8.83 -8.41 -16.14
N VAL A 210 8.39 -9.23 -15.19
CA VAL A 210 9.20 -9.63 -14.04
C VAL A 210 10.25 -10.65 -14.46
N THR A 211 11.52 -10.32 -14.28
CA THR A 211 12.66 -11.17 -14.63
C THR A 211 13.22 -11.92 -13.42
N ARG A 212 12.90 -11.47 -12.19
CA ARG A 212 13.32 -12.09 -10.93
C ARG A 212 12.16 -12.18 -9.95
N THR A 213 12.00 -13.33 -9.29
CA THR A 213 11.02 -13.49 -8.23
C THR A 213 11.29 -12.51 -7.08
N TYR A 214 10.23 -11.84 -6.63
CA TYR A 214 10.27 -10.89 -5.52
C TYR A 214 9.20 -11.26 -4.49
N THR A 215 9.60 -11.38 -3.22
CA THR A 215 8.69 -11.70 -2.13
C THR A 215 8.43 -10.44 -1.31
N ALA A 216 7.15 -10.07 -1.18
CA ALA A 216 6.72 -8.95 -0.37
C ALA A 216 7.21 -9.10 1.08
N LYS A 217 7.86 -8.05 1.59
CA LYS A 217 8.34 -7.94 2.98
C LYS A 217 7.42 -7.08 3.83
N GLN A 218 6.67 -6.18 3.20
CA GLN A 218 5.67 -5.33 3.86
C GLN A 218 4.27 -5.56 3.27
N PRO A 219 3.19 -5.25 4.00
CA PRO A 219 1.82 -5.49 3.55
C PRO A 219 1.40 -4.71 2.30
N ASP A 220 2.06 -3.59 1.99
CA ASP A 220 1.85 -2.78 0.80
C ASP A 220 2.70 -3.24 -0.40
N GLU A 221 3.56 -4.26 -0.23
CA GLU A 221 4.38 -4.81 -1.30
C GLU A 221 3.66 -5.91 -2.09
N LEU A 222 3.97 -5.98 -3.37
CA LEU A 222 3.41 -6.94 -4.31
C LEU A 222 4.42 -8.08 -4.55
N SER A 223 4.11 -9.29 -4.09
CA SER A 223 4.94 -10.46 -4.39
C SER A 223 4.86 -10.84 -5.87
N LEU A 224 5.97 -10.95 -6.58
CA LEU A 224 6.02 -11.18 -8.02
C LEU A 224 6.78 -12.46 -8.37
N GLN A 225 6.35 -13.13 -9.42
CA GLN A 225 6.98 -14.31 -10.01
C GLN A 225 7.52 -13.99 -11.40
N VAL A 226 8.54 -14.72 -11.84
CA VAL A 226 9.10 -14.57 -13.20
C VAL A 226 7.99 -14.71 -14.25
N ALA A 227 8.04 -13.84 -15.27
CA ALA A 227 7.06 -13.67 -16.33
C ALA A 227 5.70 -13.07 -15.90
N ASP A 228 5.54 -12.63 -14.65
CA ASP A 228 4.44 -11.72 -14.31
C ASP A 228 4.55 -10.43 -15.11
N VAL A 229 3.41 -9.92 -15.57
CA VAL A 229 3.33 -8.60 -16.19
C VAL A 229 2.62 -7.65 -15.22
N VAL A 230 3.21 -6.48 -15.01
CA VAL A 230 2.68 -5.44 -14.12
C VAL A 230 2.46 -4.16 -14.91
N LEU A 231 1.27 -3.58 -14.75
CA LEU A 231 0.95 -2.24 -15.22
C LEU A 231 1.42 -1.23 -14.17
N VAL A 232 2.44 -0.46 -14.49
CA VAL A 232 3.06 0.49 -13.54
C VAL A 232 2.22 1.77 -13.49
N SER A 233 1.75 2.12 -12.29
CA SER A 233 0.99 3.34 -12.02
C SER A 233 1.87 4.48 -11.52
N GLN A 234 2.94 4.16 -10.80
CA GLN A 234 3.86 5.15 -10.24
C GLN A 234 5.29 4.60 -10.20
N THR A 235 6.26 5.49 -10.43
CA THR A 235 7.68 5.22 -10.23
C THR A 235 8.26 6.21 -9.22
N VAL A 236 9.28 5.78 -8.48
CA VAL A 236 10.05 6.59 -7.55
C VAL A 236 11.52 6.49 -7.95
N GLU A 237 12.24 7.61 -7.86
CA GLU A 237 13.62 7.72 -8.37
C GLU A 237 14.60 6.76 -7.69
N ASP A 238 14.30 6.29 -6.48
CA ASP A 238 15.10 5.33 -5.72
C ASP A 238 14.81 3.86 -6.08
N GLY A 239 14.18 3.60 -7.23
CA GLY A 239 14.03 2.26 -7.78
C GLY A 239 12.81 1.49 -7.26
N TRP A 240 11.76 2.20 -6.83
CA TRP A 240 10.49 1.58 -6.44
C TRP A 240 9.39 1.86 -7.45
N TYR A 241 8.66 0.81 -7.82
CA TYR A 241 7.47 0.88 -8.66
C TYR A 241 6.23 0.52 -7.85
N GLU A 242 5.13 1.20 -8.15
CA GLU A 242 3.78 0.77 -7.78
C GLU A 242 3.05 0.33 -9.05
N GLY A 243 2.30 -0.77 -8.98
CA GLY A 243 1.54 -1.21 -10.13
C GLY A 243 0.47 -2.25 -9.81
N GLU A 244 -0.23 -2.67 -10.86
CA GLU A 244 -1.27 -3.70 -10.86
C GLU A 244 -0.79 -4.91 -11.66
N ARG A 245 -0.75 -6.08 -11.03
CA ARG A 245 -0.38 -7.32 -11.71
C ARG A 245 -1.52 -7.84 -12.57
N LEU A 246 -1.23 -8.09 -13.85
CA LEU A 246 -2.24 -8.43 -14.86
C LEU A 246 -3.00 -9.73 -14.60
N ARG A 247 -2.40 -10.70 -13.89
CA ARG A 247 -2.97 -12.04 -13.74
C ARG A 247 -4.19 -12.09 -12.81
N ASP A 248 -4.24 -11.22 -11.82
CA ASP A 248 -5.21 -11.24 -10.71
C ASP A 248 -5.61 -9.85 -10.21
N GLY A 249 -5.08 -8.78 -10.81
CA GLY A 249 -5.42 -7.40 -10.46
C GLY A 249 -4.86 -6.95 -9.10
N GLU A 250 -3.98 -7.74 -8.46
CA GLU A 250 -3.39 -7.32 -7.19
C GLU A 250 -2.46 -6.13 -7.40
N ARG A 251 -2.56 -5.15 -6.49
CA ARG A 251 -1.78 -3.92 -6.52
C ARG A 251 -0.81 -3.85 -5.36
N GLY A 252 0.33 -3.23 -5.59
CA GLY A 252 1.29 -2.93 -4.54
C GLY A 252 2.63 -2.47 -5.08
N TRP A 253 3.56 -2.32 -4.15
CA TRP A 253 4.90 -1.80 -4.38
C TRP A 253 5.92 -2.91 -4.60
N PHE A 254 6.91 -2.69 -5.46
CA PHE A 254 8.00 -3.62 -5.71
C PHE A 254 9.26 -2.90 -6.20
N LEU A 255 10.40 -3.59 -6.13
CA LEU A 255 11.67 -3.06 -6.61
C LEU A 255 11.70 -3.09 -8.14
N SER A 256 12.04 -1.98 -8.77
CA SER A 256 12.16 -1.90 -10.24
C SER A 256 13.18 -2.90 -10.78
N GLU A 257 14.24 -3.18 -10.01
CA GLU A 257 15.30 -4.11 -10.38
C GLU A 257 14.81 -5.54 -10.68
N CYS A 258 13.64 -5.95 -10.17
CA CYS A 258 13.13 -7.30 -10.45
C CYS A 258 12.39 -7.42 -11.79
N ALA A 259 12.26 -6.33 -12.55
CA ALA A 259 11.47 -6.27 -13.76
C ALA A 259 12.15 -5.45 -14.87
N GLU A 260 11.78 -5.72 -16.11
CA GLU A 260 12.27 -5.03 -17.30
C GLU A 260 11.10 -4.41 -18.09
N PRO A 261 11.24 -3.19 -18.63
CA PRO A 261 10.20 -2.58 -19.45
C PRO A 261 9.89 -3.37 -20.72
N ILE A 262 8.60 -3.56 -21.00
CA ILE A 262 8.12 -4.15 -22.26
C ILE A 262 8.06 -3.03 -23.30
N MET A 263 8.98 -3.05 -24.26
CA MET A 263 9.05 -2.02 -25.32
C MET A 263 8.26 -2.38 -26.59
N CYS A 264 7.89 -3.66 -26.75
CA CYS A 264 7.20 -4.13 -27.96
C CYS A 264 5.70 -3.86 -27.89
N GLN A 265 5.22 -2.92 -28.73
CA GLN A 265 3.80 -2.54 -28.76
C GLN A 265 2.85 -3.71 -29.01
N ALA A 266 3.21 -4.65 -29.90
CA ALA A 266 2.40 -5.84 -30.14
C ALA A 266 2.28 -6.75 -28.90
N THR A 267 3.30 -6.78 -28.04
CA THR A 267 3.27 -7.50 -26.76
C THR A 267 2.39 -6.77 -25.74
N ILE A 268 2.53 -5.44 -25.63
CA ILE A 268 1.70 -4.57 -24.78
C ILE A 268 0.21 -4.78 -25.10
N GLU A 269 -0.17 -4.69 -26.38
CA GLU A 269 -1.55 -4.88 -26.83
C GLU A 269 -2.08 -6.28 -26.55
N ARG A 270 -1.25 -7.31 -26.79
CA ARG A 270 -1.63 -8.70 -26.50
C ARG A 270 -1.86 -8.92 -25.01
N ASN A 271 -1.06 -8.30 -24.14
CA ASN A 271 -1.22 -8.38 -22.70
C ASN A 271 -2.52 -7.71 -22.24
N MET A 272 -2.84 -6.54 -22.80
CA MET A 272 -4.11 -5.86 -22.53
C MET A 272 -5.31 -6.71 -22.97
N GLN A 273 -5.29 -7.27 -24.18
CA GLN A 273 -6.34 -8.18 -24.65
C GLN A 273 -6.50 -9.43 -23.77
N ARG A 274 -5.41 -9.92 -23.16
CA ARG A 274 -5.47 -11.04 -22.21
C ARG A 274 -6.12 -10.61 -20.90
N MET A 275 -5.79 -9.42 -20.39
CA MET A 275 -6.39 -8.85 -19.18
C MET A 275 -7.91 -8.69 -19.35
N ASP A 276 -8.37 -8.07 -20.45
CA ASP A 276 -9.80 -7.86 -20.71
C ASP A 276 -10.58 -9.17 -20.76
N ARG A 277 -9.98 -10.23 -21.29
CA ARG A 277 -10.61 -11.56 -21.31
C ARG A 277 -10.72 -12.17 -19.92
N LEU A 278 -9.72 -11.99 -19.06
CA LEU A 278 -9.74 -12.47 -17.69
C LEU A 278 -10.77 -11.69 -16.86
N GLN A 279 -10.78 -10.36 -16.93
CA GLN A 279 -11.76 -9.51 -16.24
C GLN A 279 -13.19 -9.70 -16.80
N GLY A 280 -13.34 -9.92 -18.11
CA GLY A 280 -14.62 -10.26 -18.74
C GLY A 280 -15.19 -11.62 -18.30
N LEU A 281 -14.34 -12.54 -17.86
CA LEU A 281 -14.76 -13.79 -17.22
C LEU A 281 -15.15 -13.58 -15.74
N GLU A 282 -14.61 -12.55 -15.08
CA GLU A 282 -14.92 -12.19 -13.69
C GLU A 282 -16.22 -11.39 -13.54
N THR A 283 -16.58 -10.58 -14.55
CA THR A 283 -17.76 -9.68 -14.53
C THR A 283 -19.07 -10.33 -14.98
N ASN A 284 -19.03 -11.51 -15.61
CA ASN A 284 -20.22 -12.26 -16.03
C ASN A 284 -20.74 -13.21 -14.94
N VAL A 285 -20.77 -12.76 -13.69
CA VAL A 285 -21.32 -13.46 -12.51
C VAL A 285 -22.63 -12.82 -12.09
#